data_AF-A0A7J4NY74-F1
#
_entry.id   AF-A0A7J4NY74-F1
#
_cell.length_a   1.000
_cell.length_b   1.000
_cell.length_c   1.000
_cell.angle_alpha   90.00
_cell.angle_beta   90.00
_cell.angle_gamma   90.00
#
_symmetry.space_group_name_H-M   'P 1'
#
loop_
_entity.id
_entity.type
_entity.pdbx_description
1 polymer ?
#
loop_
_entity_poly.entity_id
_entity_poly.type
_entity_poly.pdbx_seq_one_letter_code
_entity_poly.pdbx_strand_id
1 'polypeptide(L)'
;MIAVSLDCISFLMTGFLLNALCERRELDYKSSCVLILLAFIVMSLLGAIPYVYLDPVQSPTLNDRVTNSLFEVGSALTTNGISMGVMSLSLPTFYKFVLMVAMIIGKVEILIVLVTIYLGKPIIGGAVKAAASWLRGFVKGIIIG
;
A
#
# COMPACT_ATOMS: atom_id res chain seq x y z
N MET A 1 -1.45 -20.82 7.09
CA MET A 1 -2.78 -20.57 7.69
C MET A 1 -2.67 -19.66 8.90
N ILE A 2 -1.87 -20.00 9.91
CA ILE A 2 -1.67 -19.19 11.13
C ILE A 2 -1.19 -17.76 10.84
N ALA A 3 -0.22 -17.59 9.94
CA ALA A 3 0.31 -16.26 9.57
C ALA A 3 -0.77 -15.34 8.96
N VAL A 4 -1.62 -15.86 8.07
CA VAL A 4 -2.71 -15.10 7.44
C VAL A 4 -3.77 -14.73 8.47
N SER A 5 -4.14 -15.64 9.38
CA SER A 5 -5.11 -15.32 10.43
C SER A 5 -4.59 -14.24 11.39
N LEU A 6 -3.29 -14.25 11.73
CA LEU A 6 -2.70 -13.21 12.57
C LEU A 6 -2.67 -11.85 11.88
N ASP A 7 -2.38 -11.82 10.59
CA ASP A 7 -2.43 -10.60 9.78
C ASP A 7 -3.85 -10.03 9.70
N CYS A 8 -4.86 -10.89 9.47
CA CYS A 8 -6.25 -10.43 9.49
C CYS A 8 -6.68 -9.84 10.85
N ILE A 9 -6.25 -10.46 11.96
CA ILE A 9 -6.55 -9.96 13.31
C ILE A 9 -5.85 -8.61 13.56
N SER A 10 -4.58 -8.46 13.15
CA SER A 10 -3.82 -7.22 13.34
C SER A 10 -4.42 -6.05 12.56
N PHE A 11 -4.87 -6.29 11.32
CA PHE A 11 -5.57 -5.30 10.49
C PHE A 11 -6.92 -4.91 11.08
N LEU A 12 -7.70 -5.88 11.58
CA LEU A 12 -9.01 -5.61 12.18
C LEU A 12 -8.85 -4.81 13.48
N MET A 13 -7.92 -5.21 14.35
CA MET A 13 -7.63 -4.49 15.60
C MET A 13 -7.17 -3.06 15.35
N THR A 14 -6.24 -2.86 14.42
CA THR A 14 -5.74 -1.53 14.09
C THR A 14 -6.83 -0.68 13.45
N GLY A 15 -7.64 -1.25 12.54
CA GLY A 15 -8.77 -0.55 11.94
C GLY A 15 -9.82 -0.14 12.97
N PHE A 16 -10.15 -1.02 13.91
CA PHE A 16 -11.06 -0.71 15.01
C PHE A 16 -10.48 0.37 15.94
N LEU A 17 -9.19 0.27 16.28
CA LEU A 17 -8.52 1.23 17.15
C LEU A 17 -8.43 2.61 16.49
N LEU A 18 -8.04 2.68 15.22
CA LEU A 18 -8.02 3.93 14.45
C LEU A 18 -9.44 4.51 14.35
N ASN A 19 -10.46 3.69 14.10
CA ASN A 19 -11.84 4.16 14.06
C ASN A 19 -12.34 4.65 15.44
N ALA A 20 -11.94 4.01 16.53
CA ALA A 20 -12.29 4.41 17.89
C ALA A 20 -11.57 5.69 18.33
N LEU A 21 -10.35 5.92 17.87
CA LEU A 21 -9.54 7.11 18.15
C LEU A 21 -9.83 8.27 17.19
N CYS A 22 -10.42 8.01 16.02
CA CYS A 22 -10.66 9.03 15.01
C CYS A 22 -11.85 9.91 15.42
N GLU A 23 -11.54 11.12 15.86
CA GLU A 23 -12.56 12.14 16.08
C GLU A 23 -13.13 12.61 14.74
N ARG A 24 -14.47 12.79 14.66
CA ARG A 24 -15.17 13.34 13.48
C ARG A 24 -14.87 14.83 13.37
N ARG A 25 -13.65 15.18 12.99
CA ARG A 25 -13.19 16.56 12.83
C ARG A 25 -12.85 16.84 11.36
N GLU A 26 -13.12 18.07 10.93
CA GLU A 26 -12.64 18.57 9.64
C GLU A 26 -11.10 18.54 9.67
N LEU A 27 -10.50 17.74 8.78
CA LEU A 27 -9.06 17.55 8.73
C LEU A 27 -8.42 18.78 8.07
N ASP A 28 -7.59 19.49 8.84
CA ASP A 28 -6.72 20.53 8.30
C ASP A 28 -5.65 19.92 7.37
N TYR A 29 -5.08 20.72 6.47
CA TYR A 29 -4.07 20.25 5.50
C TYR A 29 -2.86 19.63 6.21
N LYS A 30 -2.41 20.23 7.33
CA LYS A 30 -1.29 19.69 8.12
C LYS A 30 -1.63 18.34 8.74
N SER A 31 -2.82 18.22 9.33
CA SER A 31 -3.30 16.99 9.96
C SER A 31 -3.51 15.87 8.94
N SER A 32 -3.97 16.20 7.73
CA SER A 32 -4.14 15.23 6.63
C SER A 32 -2.81 14.62 6.20
N CYS A 33 -1.76 15.44 6.02
CA CYS A 33 -0.43 14.94 5.69
C CYS A 33 0.13 14.01 6.77
N VAL A 34 -0.05 14.36 8.05
CA VAL A 34 0.39 13.53 9.18
C VAL A 34 -0.37 12.20 9.21
N LEU A 35 -1.69 12.23 8.98
CA LEU A 35 -2.51 11.02 8.95
C LEU A 35 -2.08 10.05 7.85
N ILE A 36 -1.74 10.57 6.66
CA ILE A 36 -1.29 9.75 5.53
C ILE A 36 0.07 9.13 5.83
N LEU A 37 1.03 9.89 6.36
CA LEU A 37 2.33 9.34 6.78
C LEU A 37 2.17 8.29 7.88
N LEU A 38 1.27 8.53 8.84
CA LEU A 38 0.97 7.57 9.90
C LEU A 38 0.34 6.30 9.32
N ALA A 39 -0.61 6.42 8.39
CA ALA A 39 -1.23 5.30 7.71
C ALA A 39 -0.17 4.46 6.97
N PHE A 40 0.75 5.10 6.25
CA PHE A 40 1.85 4.41 5.57
C PHE A 40 2.74 3.61 6.54
N ILE A 41 3.14 4.21 7.67
CA ILE A 41 3.95 3.55 8.69
C ILE A 41 3.17 2.35 9.29
N VAL A 42 1.91 2.55 9.66
CA VAL A 42 1.06 1.51 10.24
C VAL A 42 0.86 0.35 9.27
N MET A 43 0.56 0.63 8.01
CA MET A 43 0.40 -0.39 6.96
C MET A 43 1.68 -1.19 6.73
N SER A 44 2.85 -0.52 6.75
CA SER A 44 4.14 -1.20 6.61
C SER A 44 4.44 -2.13 7.78
N LEU A 45 4.15 -1.70 9.02
CA LEU A 45 4.32 -2.54 10.21
C LEU A 45 3.39 -3.75 10.20
N LEU A 46 2.12 -3.56 9.87
CA LEU A 46 1.14 -4.64 9.82
C LEU A 46 1.47 -5.64 8.71
N GLY A 47 1.72 -5.15 7.50
CA GLY A 47 2.00 -6.01 6.35
C GLY A 47 3.28 -6.85 6.50
N ALA A 48 4.21 -6.48 7.39
CA ALA A 48 5.43 -7.25 7.65
C ALA A 48 5.18 -8.51 8.49
N ILE A 49 4.10 -8.56 9.30
CA ILE A 49 3.78 -9.67 10.19
C ILE A 49 3.80 -11.04 9.49
N PRO A 50 3.09 -11.26 8.37
CA PRO A 50 3.08 -12.57 7.72
C PRO A 50 4.49 -13.02 7.25
N TYR A 51 5.33 -12.10 6.79
CA TYR A 51 6.69 -12.42 6.31
C TYR A 51 7.65 -12.73 7.45
N VAL A 52 7.49 -12.07 8.60
CA VAL A 52 8.25 -12.40 9.82
C VAL A 52 7.98 -13.84 10.25
N TYR A 53 6.74 -14.31 10.20
CA TYR A 53 6.37 -15.68 10.59
C TYR A 53 6.83 -16.74 9.59
N LEU A 54 6.85 -16.43 8.29
CA LEU A 54 7.22 -17.40 7.25
C LEU A 54 8.73 -17.60 7.11
N ASP A 55 9.52 -16.60 7.52
CA ASP A 55 11.00 -16.60 7.42
C ASP A 55 11.55 -17.16 6.09
N PRO A 56 11.19 -16.55 4.95
CA PRO A 56 11.63 -17.05 3.65
C PRO A 56 13.15 -16.94 3.42
N VAL A 57 13.85 -16.14 4.22
CA VAL A 57 15.31 -15.88 4.12
C VAL A 57 16.11 -16.78 5.05
N GLN A 58 15.46 -17.53 5.97
CA GLN A 58 16.13 -18.35 6.99
C GLN A 58 17.19 -17.55 7.75
N SER A 59 16.81 -16.36 8.22
CA SER A 59 17.77 -15.49 8.89
C SER A 59 18.08 -16.00 10.31
N PRO A 60 19.34 -15.95 10.77
CA PRO A 60 19.75 -16.56 12.03
C PRO A 60 19.22 -15.83 13.27
N THR A 61 18.84 -14.55 13.14
CA THR A 61 18.32 -13.75 14.26
C THR A 61 16.93 -13.19 13.96
N LEU A 62 16.12 -13.02 15.02
CA LEU A 62 14.78 -12.41 14.92
C LEU A 62 14.82 -10.95 14.44
N ASN A 63 15.87 -10.21 14.78
CA ASN A 63 16.01 -8.80 14.38
C ASN A 63 16.21 -8.66 12.87
N ASP A 64 16.99 -9.56 12.26
CA ASP A 64 17.19 -9.59 10.82
C ASP A 64 15.88 -9.92 10.09
N ARG A 65 15.11 -10.87 10.62
CA ARG A 65 13.79 -11.26 10.06
C ARG A 65 12.81 -10.09 10.03
N VAL A 66 12.73 -9.34 11.12
CA VAL A 66 11.86 -8.17 11.23
C VAL A 66 12.31 -7.07 10.29
N THR A 67 13.61 -6.76 10.26
CA THR A 67 14.18 -5.70 9.42
C THR A 67 13.99 -6.02 7.93
N ASN A 68 14.29 -7.26 7.52
CA ASN A 68 14.12 -7.71 6.14
C ASN A 68 12.65 -7.67 5.71
N SER A 69 11.73 -8.10 6.58
CA SER A 69 10.29 -8.10 6.29
C SER A 69 9.72 -6.68 6.20
N LEU A 70 10.09 -5.80 7.14
CA LEU A 70 9.68 -4.39 7.13
C LEU A 70 10.25 -3.65 5.91
N PHE A 71 11.50 -3.93 5.55
CA PHE A 71 12.10 -3.35 4.35
C PHE A 71 11.39 -3.83 3.08
N GLU A 72 11.04 -5.11 3.00
CA GLU A 72 10.34 -5.67 1.85
C GLU A 72 8.96 -5.02 1.66
N VAL A 73 8.18 -4.96 2.74
CA VAL A 73 6.83 -4.39 2.70
C VAL A 73 6.88 -2.88 2.50
N GLY A 74 7.80 -2.18 3.16
CA GLY A 74 8.03 -0.76 2.94
C GLY A 74 8.43 -0.46 1.49
N SER A 75 9.32 -1.25 0.90
CA SER A 75 9.75 -1.15 -0.50
C SER A 75 8.61 -1.45 -1.49
N ALA A 76 7.76 -2.42 -1.17
CA ALA A 76 6.56 -2.69 -1.95
C ALA A 76 5.56 -1.53 -1.86
N LEU A 77 5.27 -1.02 -0.67
CA LEU A 77 4.35 0.10 -0.46
C LEU A 77 4.86 1.42 -1.07
N THR A 78 6.16 1.69 -1.08
CA THR A 78 6.70 2.86 -1.81
C THR A 78 6.88 2.61 -3.30
N THR A 79 6.64 1.38 -3.77
CA THR A 79 6.93 0.93 -5.14
C THR A 79 8.38 1.08 -5.57
N ASN A 80 9.31 0.98 -4.60
CA ASN A 80 10.76 0.95 -4.88
C ASN A 80 11.17 -0.33 -5.61
N GLY A 81 10.53 -1.46 -5.30
CA GLY A 81 10.78 -2.75 -5.97
C GLY A 81 12.13 -3.40 -5.62
N ILE A 82 12.79 -2.93 -4.56
CA ILE A 82 14.02 -3.52 -4.04
C ILE A 82 13.67 -4.59 -3.00
N SER A 83 14.30 -5.76 -3.10
CA SER A 83 14.07 -6.89 -2.20
C SER A 83 15.33 -7.23 -1.42
N MET A 84 15.19 -7.59 -0.14
CA MET A 84 16.27 -8.09 0.72
C MET A 84 16.27 -9.63 0.81
N GLY A 85 15.63 -10.30 -0.14
CA GLY A 85 15.58 -11.76 -0.25
C GLY A 85 14.26 -12.37 0.25
N VAL A 86 13.33 -11.57 0.77
CA VAL A 86 12.01 -12.05 1.21
C VAL A 86 11.16 -12.48 0.01
N MET A 87 11.28 -11.81 -1.14
CA MET A 87 10.78 -12.28 -2.44
C MET A 87 11.67 -13.40 -3.01
N SER A 88 11.63 -14.58 -2.41
CA SER A 88 12.32 -15.76 -2.92
C SER A 88 11.40 -16.65 -3.78
N LEU A 89 11.99 -17.51 -4.61
CA LEU A 89 11.25 -18.49 -5.42
C LEU A 89 10.46 -19.47 -4.55
N SER A 90 10.97 -19.79 -3.35
CA SER A 90 10.32 -20.66 -2.36
C SER A 90 9.11 -20.04 -1.66
N LEU A 91 8.89 -18.73 -1.78
CA LEU A 91 7.72 -18.08 -1.18
C LEU A 91 6.43 -18.54 -1.89
N PRO A 92 5.39 -18.98 -1.14
CA PRO A 92 4.13 -19.39 -1.73
C PRO A 92 3.48 -18.27 -2.56
N THR A 93 2.84 -18.64 -3.66
CA THR A 93 2.23 -17.69 -4.62
C THR A 93 1.28 -16.70 -3.97
N PHE A 94 0.54 -17.11 -2.93
CA PHE A 94 -0.37 -16.24 -2.20
C PHE A 94 0.33 -15.02 -1.57
N TYR A 95 1.50 -15.21 -0.95
CA TYR A 95 2.22 -14.10 -0.30
C TYR A 95 2.89 -13.18 -1.32
N LYS A 96 3.33 -13.72 -2.48
CA LYS A 96 3.76 -12.89 -3.62
C LYS A 96 2.62 -11.99 -4.10
N PHE A 97 1.39 -12.51 -4.14
CA PHE A 97 0.21 -11.72 -4.50
C PHE A 97 -0.08 -10.60 -3.51
N VAL A 98 0.10 -10.83 -2.20
CA VAL A 98 -0.05 -9.77 -1.19
C VAL A 98 0.95 -8.63 -1.41
N LEU A 99 2.22 -8.91 -1.73
CA LEU A 99 3.20 -7.86 -2.08
C LEU A 99 2.84 -7.11 -3.37
N MET A 100 2.29 -7.80 -4.38
CA MET A 100 1.81 -7.14 -5.60
C MET A 100 0.64 -6.19 -5.31
N VAL A 101 -0.29 -6.60 -4.45
CA VAL A 101 -1.38 -5.74 -3.99
C VAL A 101 -0.84 -4.55 -3.19
N ALA A 102 0.14 -4.76 -2.33
CA ALA A 102 0.81 -3.67 -1.60
C ALA A 102 1.44 -2.63 -2.55
N MET A 103 2.06 -3.05 -3.66
CA MET A 103 2.57 -2.13 -4.68
C MET A 103 1.46 -1.32 -5.38
N ILE A 104 0.29 -1.93 -5.61
CA ILE A 104 -0.85 -1.21 -6.20
C ILE A 104 -1.38 -0.16 -5.21
N ILE A 105 -1.55 -0.54 -3.93
CA ILE A 105 -2.00 0.37 -2.88
C ILE A 105 -1.03 1.55 -2.73
N GLY A 106 0.28 1.28 -2.74
CA GLY A 106 1.33 2.29 -2.69
C GLY A 106 1.19 3.40 -3.73
N LYS A 107 0.93 3.02 -4.99
CA LYS A 107 0.69 3.98 -6.08
C LYS A 107 -0.58 4.80 -5.89
N VAL A 108 -1.63 4.21 -5.34
CA VAL A 108 -2.91 4.90 -5.11
C VAL A 108 -2.76 5.96 -4.02
N GLU A 109 -2.00 5.68 -2.96
CA GLU A 109 -1.79 6.59 -1.84
C GLU A 109 -1.06 7.89 -2.27
N ILE A 110 0.01 7.74 -3.06
CA ILE A 110 0.74 8.89 -3.64
C ILE A 110 -0.13 9.68 -4.61
N LEU A 111 -0.99 9.01 -5.40
CA LEU A 111 -1.91 9.68 -6.31
C LEU A 111 -2.94 10.54 -5.55
N ILE A 112 -3.50 10.05 -4.44
CA ILE A 112 -4.46 10.79 -3.61
C ILE A 112 -3.81 12.03 -2.99
N VAL A 113 -2.57 11.90 -2.49
CA VAL A 113 -1.80 13.05 -1.97
C VAL A 113 -1.56 14.08 -3.07
N LEU A 114 -1.05 13.63 -4.23
CA LEU A 114 -0.74 14.52 -5.34
C LEU A 114 -1.99 15.26 -5.83
N VAL A 115 -3.11 14.54 -5.97
CA VAL A 115 -4.41 15.14 -6.30
C VAL A 115 -4.82 16.13 -5.23
N THR A 116 -4.77 15.81 -3.94
CA THR A 116 -5.19 16.75 -2.88
C THR A 116 -4.38 18.05 -2.91
N ILE A 117 -3.07 17.97 -3.18
CA ILE A 117 -2.18 19.14 -3.25
C ILE A 117 -2.41 19.95 -4.54
N TYR A 118 -2.55 19.30 -5.70
CA TYR A 118 -2.73 19.98 -7.00
C TYR A 118 -4.19 20.42 -7.28
N LEU A 119 -5.19 19.68 -6.77
CA LEU A 119 -6.63 19.92 -6.93
C LEU A 119 -7.25 20.78 -5.83
N GLY A 120 -6.45 21.43 -4.97
CA GLY A 120 -6.89 22.61 -4.22
C GLY A 120 -7.43 23.75 -5.12
N LYS A 121 -7.32 23.61 -6.45
CA LYS A 121 -8.13 24.31 -7.47
C LYS A 121 -8.90 23.29 -8.33
N PRO A 122 -10.15 23.57 -8.75
CA PRO A 122 -11.09 22.57 -9.26
C PRO A 122 -10.68 22.02 -10.64
N ILE A 123 -9.89 20.94 -10.66
CA ILE A 123 -9.44 20.23 -11.87
C ILE A 123 -10.11 18.83 -12.00
N ILE A 124 -11.08 18.47 -11.15
CA ILE A 124 -11.88 17.24 -11.37
C ILE A 124 -12.54 17.27 -12.77
N GLY A 125 -13.00 18.44 -13.22
CA GLY A 125 -13.58 18.58 -14.56
C GLY A 125 -12.57 18.39 -15.71
N GLY A 126 -11.30 18.74 -15.51
CA GLY A 126 -10.27 18.69 -16.55
C GLY A 126 -9.61 17.32 -16.68
N ALA A 127 -9.21 16.73 -15.55
CA ALA A 127 -8.57 15.41 -15.52
C ALA A 127 -9.55 14.29 -15.92
N VAL A 128 -10.81 14.36 -15.49
CA VAL A 128 -11.85 13.41 -15.93
C VAL A 128 -12.11 13.55 -17.43
N LYS A 129 -12.12 14.78 -17.98
CA LYS A 129 -12.26 15.00 -19.42
C LYS A 129 -11.05 14.50 -20.21
N ALA A 130 -9.84 14.67 -19.69
CA ALA A 130 -8.62 14.17 -20.32
C ALA A 130 -8.59 12.63 -20.34
N ALA A 131 -8.90 11.99 -19.21
CA ALA A 131 -9.00 10.54 -19.10
C ALA A 131 -10.11 9.96 -19.99
N ALA A 132 -11.29 10.59 -20.01
CA ALA A 132 -12.40 10.18 -20.88
C ALA A 132 -12.12 10.42 -22.37
N SER A 133 -11.30 11.42 -22.71
CA SER A 133 -10.84 11.65 -24.09
C SER A 133 -9.88 10.54 -24.53
N TRP A 134 -8.91 10.21 -23.67
CA TRP A 134 -7.92 9.16 -23.93
C TRP A 134 -8.57 7.78 -24.08
N LEU A 135 -9.51 7.43 -23.19
CA LEU A 135 -10.31 6.20 -23.29
C LEU A 135 -11.09 6.10 -24.60
N ARG A 136 -11.70 7.20 -25.06
CA ARG A 136 -12.44 7.21 -26.33
C ARG A 136 -11.52 7.07 -27.55
N GLY A 137 -10.32 7.63 -27.50
CA GLY A 137 -9.29 7.42 -28.53
C GLY A 137 -8.83 5.97 -28.59
N PHE A 138 -8.61 5.36 -27.42
CA PHE A 138 -8.21 3.95 -27.31
C PHE A 138 -9.29 2.99 -27.82
N VAL A 139 -10.56 3.21 -27.45
CA VAL A 139 -11.69 2.40 -27.93
C VAL A 139 -11.91 2.54 -29.44
N LYS A 140 -11.75 3.75 -30.00
CA LYS A 140 -11.81 3.95 -31.46
C LYS A 140 -10.67 3.25 -32.21
N GLY A 141 -9.47 3.19 -31.62
CA GLY A 141 -8.34 2.45 -32.19
C GLY A 141 -8.55 0.94 -32.23
N ILE A 142 -9.36 0.39 -31.33
CA ILE A 142 -9.67 -1.05 -31.26
C ILE A 142 -10.81 -1.46 -32.21
N ILE A 143 -11.72 -0.54 -32.56
CA ILE A 143 -12.90 -0.86 -33.39
C ILE A 143 -12.62 -0.73 -34.90
N ILE A 144 -11.56 -0.03 -35.29
CA ILE A 144 -11.24 0.30 -36.71
C ILE A 144 -10.02 -0.50 -37.22
N GLY A 145 -9.37 -1.29 -36.37
CA GLY A 145 -8.33 -2.28 -36.75
C GLY A 145 -8.88 -3.69 -36.66
#